data_AF-A0A2A4PW38-F1
#
_entry.id   AF-A0A2A4PW38-F1
#
_cell.length_a   1.000
_cell.length_b   1.000
_cell.length_c   1.000
_cell.angle_alpha   90.00
_cell.angle_beta   90.00
_cell.angle_gamma   90.00
#
_symmetry.space_group_name_H-M   'P 1'
#
loop_
_entity.id
_entity.type
_entity.pdbx_description
1 polymer ?
#
loop_
_entity_poly.entity_id
_entity_poly.type
_entity_poly.pdbx_seq_one_letter_code
_entity_poly.pdbx_strand_id
1 'polypeptide(L)'
;MRLFQKFLDRDPDLSSVTRNDLRKFILDLQQRPAWQGHPTVHGATRMVSKTTINTYARGMRAFFSTLEQEEFIAPHDITKARVPKAPIKQIVPFTESELKAIFGALKWHPSLLPKKMPL
;
A
#
# COMPACT_ATOMS: atom_id res chain seq x y z
N MET A 1 2.53 2.51 9.26
CA MET A 1 3.17 3.04 10.48
C MET A 1 3.62 1.92 11.43
N ARG A 2 2.72 1.09 12.00
CA ARG A 2 3.10 0.07 13.00
C ARG A 2 4.28 -0.85 12.63
N LEU A 3 4.36 -1.33 11.39
CA LEU A 3 5.47 -2.17 10.96
C LEU A 3 6.81 -1.41 10.90
N PHE A 4 6.78 -0.13 10.51
CA PHE A 4 7.97 0.72 10.51
C PHE A 4 8.43 1.04 11.93
N GLN A 5 7.51 1.32 12.85
CA GLN A 5 7.84 1.50 14.27
C GLN A 5 8.48 0.23 14.85
N LYS A 6 7.91 -0.95 14.58
CA LYS A 6 8.52 -2.24 14.97
C LYS A 6 9.91 -2.45 14.35
N PHE A 7 10.11 -2.01 13.10
CA PHE A 7 11.41 -2.11 12.43
C PHE A 7 12.47 -1.21 13.08
N LEU A 8 12.09 -0.02 13.52
CA LEU A 8 12.99 0.89 14.23
C LEU A 8 13.44 0.32 15.58
N ASP A 9 12.64 -0.57 16.17
CA ASP A 9 12.88 -1.25 17.45
C ASP A 9 13.25 -0.27 18.60
N ARG A 10 12.70 0.94 18.50
CA ARG A 10 12.87 2.03 19.45
C ARG A 10 11.65 2.95 19.35
N ASP A 11 11.54 3.87 20.29
CA ASP A 11 10.55 4.95 20.25
C ASP A 11 11.29 6.28 20.03
N PRO A 12 11.69 6.58 18.77
CA PRO A 12 12.47 7.77 18.49
C PRO A 12 11.56 8.99 18.45
N ASP A 13 12.10 10.14 18.86
CA ASP A 13 11.49 11.41 18.51
C ASP A 13 11.41 11.55 16.98
N LEU A 14 10.35 12.18 16.47
CA LEU A 14 10.08 12.29 15.05
C LEU A 14 11.22 13.01 14.30
N SER A 15 11.87 13.98 14.94
CA SER A 15 13.00 14.72 14.36
C SER A 15 14.27 13.86 14.19
N SER A 16 14.35 12.73 14.89
CA SER A 16 15.51 11.84 14.88
C SER A 16 15.37 10.66 13.90
N VAL A 17 14.18 10.48 13.33
CA VAL A 17 13.96 9.56 12.21
C VAL A 17 14.62 10.17 10.98
N THR A 18 15.20 9.37 10.10
CA THR A 18 15.92 9.92 8.93
C THR A 18 15.42 9.31 7.63
N ARG A 19 15.73 9.96 6.50
CA ARG A 19 15.60 9.33 5.18
C ARG A 19 16.30 7.96 5.11
N ASN A 20 17.42 7.80 5.80
CA ASN A 20 18.18 6.56 5.79
C ASN A 20 17.42 5.42 6.52
N ASP A 21 16.67 5.74 7.59
CA ASP A 21 15.84 4.74 8.26
C ASP A 21 14.73 4.22 7.34
N LEU A 22 14.08 5.12 6.59
CA LEU A 22 13.09 4.71 5.59
C LEU A 22 13.74 3.88 4.46
N ARG A 23 14.96 4.23 4.04
CA ARG A 23 15.69 3.43 3.05
C ARG A 23 16.02 2.03 3.56
N LYS A 24 16.53 1.90 4.79
CA LYS A 24 16.83 0.61 5.43
C LYS A 24 15.55 -0.22 5.59
N PHE A 25 14.45 0.40 5.99
CA PHE A 25 13.16 -0.28 6.07
C PHE A 25 12.67 -0.80 4.71
N ILE A 26 12.83 -0.01 3.64
CA ILE A 26 12.50 -0.48 2.29
C ILE A 26 13.34 -1.70 1.90
N LEU A 27 14.62 -1.73 2.25
CA LEU A 27 15.51 -2.87 1.99
C LEU A 27 15.09 -4.09 2.81
N ASP A 28 14.72 -3.92 4.08
CA ASP A 28 14.15 -4.98 4.92
C ASP A 28 12.91 -5.59 4.27
N LEU A 29 11.94 -4.74 3.89
CA LEU A 29 10.71 -5.20 3.25
C LEU A 29 10.96 -5.95 1.94
N GLN A 30 11.98 -5.59 1.16
CA GLN A 30 12.34 -6.32 -0.06
C GLN A 30 12.85 -7.74 0.20
N GLN A 31 13.45 -7.98 1.37
CA GLN A 31 14.01 -9.26 1.78
C GLN A 31 13.08 -10.01 2.75
N ARG A 32 11.91 -9.46 3.03
CA ARG A 32 10.96 -10.02 3.98
C ARG A 32 9.98 -11.00 3.32
N PRO A 33 9.78 -12.21 3.88
CA PRO A 33 8.65 -13.06 3.52
C PRO A 33 7.33 -12.33 3.76
N ALA A 34 6.39 -12.48 2.83
CA ALA A 34 5.06 -11.93 3.01
C ALA A 34 4.41 -12.55 4.25
N TRP A 35 3.62 -11.76 4.98
CA TRP A 35 2.91 -12.21 6.18
C TRP A 35 3.80 -12.78 7.30
N GLN A 36 5.11 -12.52 7.30
CA GLN A 36 5.99 -12.93 8.40
C GLN A 36 5.49 -12.35 9.73
N GLY A 37 5.19 -13.24 10.69
CA GLY A 37 4.64 -12.86 11.99
C GLY A 37 3.13 -12.64 12.00
N HIS A 38 2.39 -13.05 10.96
CA HIS A 38 0.94 -13.03 10.95
C HIS A 38 0.37 -14.16 11.83
N PRO A 39 -0.67 -13.90 12.66
CA PRO A 39 -1.16 -14.86 13.64
C PRO A 39 -1.78 -16.13 13.04
N THR A 40 -2.31 -16.04 11.82
CA THR A 40 -3.06 -17.15 11.18
C THR A 40 -2.58 -17.51 9.78
N VAL A 41 -1.60 -16.77 9.24
CA VAL A 41 -1.09 -17.02 7.86
C VAL A 41 0.37 -17.41 7.99
N HIS A 42 0.63 -18.70 7.78
CA HIS A 42 1.94 -19.31 7.94
C HIS A 42 2.46 -19.86 6.59
N GLY A 43 3.76 -20.14 6.51
CA GLY A 43 4.34 -20.82 5.35
C GLY A 43 4.36 -20.02 4.05
N ALA A 44 4.35 -18.69 4.13
CA ALA A 44 4.38 -17.86 2.95
C ALA A 44 5.68 -18.07 2.14
N THR A 45 5.54 -18.54 0.91
CA THR A 45 6.67 -18.78 0.00
C THR A 45 7.08 -17.54 -0.80
N ARG A 46 6.22 -16.50 -0.81
CA ARG A 46 6.47 -15.26 -1.56
C ARG A 46 6.99 -14.15 -0.67
N MET A 47 7.74 -13.24 -1.28
CA MET A 47 8.20 -12.00 -0.66
C MET A 47 7.10 -10.93 -0.61
N VAL A 48 7.29 -9.90 0.23
CA VAL A 48 6.42 -8.72 0.22
C VAL A 48 6.38 -8.12 -1.19
N SER A 49 5.18 -7.81 -1.67
CA SER A 49 5.00 -7.32 -3.04
C SER A 49 5.57 -5.90 -3.21
N LYS A 50 6.03 -5.57 -4.43
CA LYS A 50 6.47 -4.21 -4.79
C LYS A 50 5.40 -3.15 -4.52
N THR A 51 4.12 -3.48 -4.76
CA THR A 51 2.99 -2.59 -4.46
C THR A 51 2.90 -2.32 -2.95
N THR A 52 3.02 -3.36 -2.12
CA THR A 52 3.02 -3.21 -0.66
C THR A 52 4.18 -2.34 -0.18
N ILE A 53 5.40 -2.55 -0.70
CA ILE A 53 6.57 -1.72 -0.38
C ILE A 53 6.34 -0.26 -0.77
N ASN A 54 5.79 -0.02 -1.96
CA ASN A 54 5.42 1.32 -2.41
C ASN A 54 4.40 1.97 -1.47
N THR A 55 3.34 1.26 -1.06
CA THR A 55 2.33 1.76 -0.13
C THR A 55 2.96 2.20 1.20
N TYR A 56 3.85 1.39 1.77
CA TYR A 56 4.58 1.77 2.98
C TYR A 56 5.42 3.04 2.76
N ALA A 57 6.29 3.04 1.75
CA ALA A 57 7.18 4.18 1.50
C ALA A 57 6.43 5.48 1.17
N ARG A 58 5.35 5.39 0.37
CA ARG A 58 4.48 6.53 0.04
C ARG A 58 3.74 7.02 1.29
N GLY A 59 3.19 6.12 2.09
CA GLY A 59 2.48 6.47 3.32
C GLY A 59 3.39 7.15 4.33
N MET A 60 4.64 6.67 4.49
CA MET A 60 5.64 7.33 5.34
C MET A 60 5.93 8.75 4.88
N ARG A 61 6.19 8.96 3.58
CA ARG A 61 6.44 10.31 3.05
C ARG A 61 5.25 11.23 3.25
N ALA A 62 4.05 10.77 2.92
CA ALA A 62 2.83 11.56 3.07
C ALA A 62 2.64 12.00 4.53
N PHE A 63 2.82 11.08 5.48
CA PHE A 63 2.73 11.39 6.91
C PHE A 63 3.71 12.49 7.33
N PHE A 64 5.00 12.36 7.04
CA PHE A 64 5.97 13.39 7.39
C PHE A 64 5.72 14.70 6.64
N SER A 65 5.29 14.65 5.39
CA SER A 65 4.91 15.87 4.65
C SER A 65 3.71 16.57 5.27
N THR A 66 2.71 15.84 5.76
CA THR A 66 1.59 16.43 6.50
C THR A 66 2.07 17.07 7.81
N LEU A 67 2.95 16.41 8.57
CA LEU A 67 3.49 17.01 9.79
C LEU A 67 4.32 18.27 9.53
N GLU A 68 5.09 18.31 8.45
CA GLU A 68 5.81 19.52 8.02
C GLU A 68 4.83 20.65 7.63
N GLN A 69 3.76 20.32 6.90
CA GLN A 69 2.76 21.30 6.43
C GLN A 69 1.95 21.91 7.57
N GLU A 70 1.64 21.11 8.58
CA GLU A 70 0.91 21.52 9.79
C GLU A 70 1.86 22.05 10.88
N GLU A 71 3.14 22.26 10.55
CA GLU A 71 4.18 22.83 11.44
C GLU A 71 4.42 22.05 12.74
N PHE A 72 3.98 20.78 12.82
CA PHE A 72 4.28 19.89 13.94
C PHE A 72 5.76 19.50 14.03
N ILE A 73 6.46 19.53 12.88
CA ILE A 73 7.90 19.30 12.80
C ILE A 73 8.55 20.30 11.85
N ALA A 74 9.83 20.58 12.06
CA ALA A 74 10.64 21.33 11.10
C ALA A 74 10.80 20.55 9.78
N PRO A 75 11.15 21.23 8.66
CA PRO A 75 11.40 20.58 7.38
C PRO A 75 12.37 19.39 7.51
N HIS A 76 11.95 18.23 7.04
CA HIS A 76 12.55 16.96 7.37
C HIS A 76 13.03 16.23 6.11
N ASP A 77 14.17 15.55 6.18
CA ASP A 77 14.82 15.01 4.99
C ASP A 77 14.11 13.76 4.40
N ILE A 78 13.29 13.09 5.22
CA ILE A 78 12.54 11.88 4.87
C ILE A 78 11.46 12.11 3.80
N THR A 79 10.91 13.32 3.68
CA THR A 79 9.92 13.67 2.66
C THR A 79 10.51 13.62 1.26
N LYS A 80 11.84 13.71 1.15
CA LYS A 80 12.63 13.55 -0.08
C LYS A 80 13.08 12.09 -0.33
N ALA A 81 12.64 11.13 0.48
CA ALA A 81 12.97 9.72 0.27
C ALA A 81 12.46 9.20 -1.08
N ARG A 82 13.24 8.34 -1.72
CA ARG A 82 12.83 7.71 -2.98
C ARG A 82 11.82 6.61 -2.72
N VAL A 83 10.66 6.68 -3.37
CA VAL A 83 9.63 5.63 -3.33
C VAL A 83 9.89 4.63 -4.46
N PRO A 84 9.99 3.32 -4.18
CA PRO A 84 10.09 2.30 -5.23
C PRO A 84 8.87 2.33 -6.15
N LYS A 85 9.05 2.22 -7.47
CA LYS A 85 7.92 2.17 -8.40
C LYS A 85 7.14 0.87 -8.20
N ALA A 86 5.82 0.99 -8.04
CA ALA A 86 4.93 -0.17 -8.07
C ALA A 86 4.72 -0.62 -9.53
N PRO A 87 4.53 -1.93 -9.80
CA PRO A 87 4.11 -2.41 -11.10
C PRO A 87 2.77 -1.79 -11.48
N ILE A 88 2.64 -1.31 -12.71
CA ILE A 88 1.35 -0.92 -13.27
C ILE A 88 0.67 -2.23 -13.68
N LYS A 89 -0.41 -2.59 -12.99
CA LYS A 89 -1.24 -3.72 -13.42
C LYS A 89 -2.04 -3.27 -14.64
N GLN A 90 -1.95 -4.03 -15.73
CA GLN A 90 -2.90 -3.90 -16.82
C GLN A 90 -4.25 -4.40 -16.30
N ILE A 91 -5.22 -3.50 -16.22
CA ILE A 91 -6.60 -3.88 -15.94
C ILE A 91 -7.18 -4.34 -17.27
N VAL A 92 -7.37 -5.64 -17.42
CA VAL A 92 -8.07 -6.21 -18.57
C VAL A 92 -9.56 -6.12 -18.26
N PRO A 93 -10.34 -5.34 -19.02
CA PRO A 93 -11.79 -5.29 -18.84
C PRO A 93 -12.39 -6.65 -19.24
N PHE A 94 -13.48 -7.02 -18.57
CA PHE A 94 -14.26 -8.18 -18.98
C PHE A 94 -14.84 -7.97 -20.38
N THR A 95 -14.84 -9.02 -21.17
CA THR A 95 -15.57 -9.09 -22.44
C THR A 95 -17.07 -9.22 -22.19
N GLU A 96 -17.89 -8.90 -23.19
CA GLU A 96 -19.35 -9.01 -23.08
C GLU A 96 -19.82 -10.45 -22.78
N SER A 97 -19.13 -11.45 -23.34
CA SER A 97 -19.42 -12.87 -23.08
C SER A 97 -19.11 -13.27 -21.64
N GLU A 98 -17.99 -12.81 -21.08
CA GLU A 98 -17.65 -13.04 -19.67
C GLU A 98 -18.65 -12.37 -18.72
N LEU A 99 -19.09 -11.14 -19.04
CA LEU A 99 -20.15 -10.47 -18.28
C LEU A 99 -21.47 -11.25 -18.32
N LYS A 100 -21.89 -11.73 -19.50
CA LYS A 100 -23.10 -12.57 -19.64
C LYS A 100 -23.00 -13.86 -18.81
N ALA A 101 -21.84 -14.50 -18.80
CA ALA A 101 -21.61 -15.71 -18.01
C ALA A 101 -21.68 -15.44 -16.50
N ILE A 102 -21.05 -14.35 -16.03
CA ILE A 102 -21.08 -13.93 -14.62
C ILE A 102 -22.53 -13.60 -14.20
N PHE A 103 -23.24 -12.79 -14.97
CA PHE A 103 -24.61 -12.40 -14.66
C PHE A 103 -25.56 -13.60 -14.70
N GLY A 104 -25.40 -14.52 -15.65
CA GLY A 104 -26.16 -15.78 -15.69
C GLY A 104 -25.96 -16.64 -14.45
N ALA A 105 -24.71 -16.80 -14.00
CA ALA A 105 -24.38 -17.58 -12.80
C ALA A 105 -24.94 -16.98 -11.50
N LEU A 106 -25.03 -15.64 -11.44
CA LEU A 106 -25.60 -14.92 -10.31
C LEU A 106 -27.14 -14.93 -10.28
N LYS A 107 -27.80 -15.57 -11.27
CA LYS A 107 -29.26 -15.44 -11.53
C LYS A 107 -29.68 -13.98 -11.64
N TRP A 108 -28.78 -13.16 -12.15
CA TRP A 108 -28.99 -11.73 -12.26
C TRP A 108 -30.03 -11.47 -13.34
N HIS A 109 -31.07 -10.70 -13.01
CA HIS A 109 -32.11 -10.30 -13.95
C HIS A 109 -32.01 -8.79 -14.24
N PRO A 110 -32.21 -8.34 -15.50
CA PRO A 110 -32.10 -6.93 -15.91
C PRO A 110 -32.96 -5.93 -15.12
N SER A 111 -33.96 -6.40 -14.36
CA SER A 111 -34.80 -5.59 -13.47
C SER A 111 -34.06 -5.02 -12.25
N LEU A 112 -32.81 -5.42 -12.02
CA LEU A 112 -31.96 -4.94 -10.92
C LEU A 112 -31.00 -3.81 -11.34
N LEU A 113 -30.99 -3.40 -12.61
CA LEU A 113 -30.25 -2.21 -13.01
C LEU A 113 -30.94 -0.97 -12.45
N PRO A 114 -30.23 -0.05 -11.77
CA PRO A 114 -30.77 1.27 -11.51
C PRO A 114 -31.16 1.88 -12.85
N LYS A 115 -32.44 2.26 -12.99
CA LYS A 115 -32.94 2.96 -14.18
C LYS A 115 -31.98 4.12 -14.44
N LYS A 116 -31.54 4.27 -15.69
CA LYS A 116 -30.63 5.33 -16.14
C LYS A 116 -31.01 6.65 -15.45
N MET A 117 -30.06 7.22 -14.71
CA MET A 117 -30.20 8.58 -14.19
C MET A 117 -30.32 9.50 -15.40
N PRO A 118 -31.34 10.37 -15.47
CA PRO A 118 -31.40 11.36 -16.54
C PRO A 118 -30.16 12.26 -16.43
N LEU A 119 -29.53 12.50 -17.57
CA LEU A 119 -28.45 13.48 -17.73
C LEU A 119 -28.95 14.88 -17.39
#